data_AF-X1U8Z9-F1
#
_entry.id   AF-X1U8Z9-F1
#
_cell.length_a   1.000
_cell.length_b   1.000
_cell.length_c   1.000
_cell.angle_alpha   90.00
_cell.angle_beta   90.00
_cell.angle_gamma   90.00
#
_symmetry.space_group_name_H-M   'P 1'
#
loop_
_entity.id
_entity.type
_entity.pdbx_description
1 polymer ?
#
loop_
_entity_poly.entity_id
_entity_poly.type
_entity_poly.pdbx_seq_one_letter_code
_entity_poly.pdbx_strand_id
1 'polypeptide(L)'
;KRPISPERIEARAEFYLARIPYKLTAMRYHSFVTYFGNLQRLEWVEFTGEEEPSALQDNYPPGPPRKYFRLTDKGRVAADPLWSNPLMTLYGDRWGGEAVAREHLRELRRNRKYTKVKPR
;
A
#
# COMPACT_ATOMS: atom_id res chain seq x y z
N LYS A 1 23.32 -6.74 -19.58
CA LYS A 1 23.15 -8.11 -19.02
C LYS A 1 22.24 -8.00 -17.80
N ARG A 2 21.16 -8.80 -17.70
CA ARG A 2 20.33 -8.81 -16.48
C ARG A 2 21.17 -9.37 -15.31
N PRO A 3 21.19 -8.71 -14.13
CA PRO A 3 22.02 -9.13 -12.99
C PRO A 3 21.55 -10.44 -12.33
N ILE A 4 20.38 -10.96 -12.70
CA ILE A 4 19.80 -12.19 -12.17
C ILE A 4 19.39 -13.08 -13.36
N SER A 5 19.73 -14.37 -13.30
CA SER A 5 19.26 -15.36 -14.29
C SER A 5 17.74 -15.45 -14.25
N PRO A 6 17.03 -15.33 -15.39
CA PRO A 6 15.57 -15.43 -15.46
C PRO A 6 15.01 -16.68 -14.80
N GLU A 7 15.67 -17.82 -15.01
CA GLU A 7 15.31 -19.14 -14.45
C GLU A 7 15.38 -19.20 -12.91
N ARG A 8 16.12 -18.27 -12.29
CA ARG A 8 16.30 -18.20 -10.83
C ARG A 8 15.47 -17.12 -10.16
N ILE A 9 14.75 -16.29 -10.93
CA ILE A 9 13.97 -15.18 -10.37
C ILE A 9 12.88 -15.71 -9.45
N GLU A 10 12.07 -16.66 -9.93
CA GLU A 10 10.97 -17.24 -9.16
C GLU A 10 11.47 -17.99 -7.92
N ALA A 11 12.46 -18.88 -8.09
CA ALA A 11 13.05 -19.64 -6.97
C ALA A 11 13.65 -18.72 -5.89
N ARG A 12 14.27 -17.60 -6.28
CA ARG A 12 14.75 -16.60 -5.31
C ARG A 12 13.60 -15.83 -4.66
N ALA A 13 12.60 -15.42 -5.42
CA ALA A 13 11.43 -14.73 -4.90
C ALA A 13 10.74 -15.58 -3.83
N GLU A 14 10.49 -16.85 -4.11
CA GLU A 14 9.90 -17.80 -3.16
C GLU A 14 10.79 -17.98 -1.92
N PHE A 15 12.09 -18.19 -2.09
CA PHE A 15 13.05 -18.33 -0.99
C PHE A 15 13.03 -17.14 -0.02
N TYR A 16 13.00 -15.92 -0.54
CA TYR A 16 12.97 -14.71 0.27
C TYR A 16 11.60 -14.45 0.88
N LEU A 17 10.52 -14.62 0.11
CA LEU A 17 9.15 -14.44 0.62
C LEU A 17 8.83 -15.39 1.78
N ALA A 18 9.32 -16.63 1.74
CA ALA A 18 9.16 -17.59 2.83
C ALA A 18 9.88 -17.19 4.13
N ARG A 19 10.88 -16.30 4.06
CA ARG A 19 11.74 -15.88 5.19
C ARG A 19 11.43 -14.47 5.69
N ILE A 20 10.77 -13.65 4.90
CA ILE A 20 10.34 -12.32 5.34
C ILE A 20 9.21 -12.54 6.36
N PRO A 21 9.33 -12.00 7.59
CA PRO A 21 8.27 -12.09 8.58
C PRO A 21 6.92 -11.62 8.00
N TYR A 22 5.85 -12.37 8.26
CA TYR A 22 4.49 -12.07 7.79
C TYR A 22 4.07 -10.61 8.01
N LYS A 23 4.49 -10.00 9.12
CA LYS A 23 4.18 -8.60 9.45
C LYS A 23 4.79 -7.58 8.48
N LEU A 24 5.76 -7.98 7.66
CA LEU A 24 6.40 -7.15 6.63
C LEU A 24 5.85 -7.44 5.22
N THR A 25 5.20 -8.59 5.00
CA THR A 25 4.60 -8.95 3.70
C THR A 25 3.09 -8.79 3.66
N ALA A 26 2.41 -8.67 4.81
CA ALA A 26 0.97 -8.57 4.89
C ALA A 26 0.50 -7.34 5.67
N MET A 27 -0.64 -6.79 5.25
CA MET A 27 -1.33 -5.70 5.93
C MET A 27 -2.84 -5.95 5.97
N ARG A 28 -3.54 -5.23 6.86
CA ARG A 28 -5.02 -5.25 6.87
C ARG A 28 -5.55 -4.68 5.56
N TYR A 29 -6.61 -5.28 5.02
CA TYR A 29 -7.25 -4.81 3.79
C TYR A 29 -7.62 -3.33 3.82
N HIS A 30 -8.17 -2.83 4.94
CA HIS A 30 -8.49 -1.41 5.09
C HIS A 30 -7.26 -0.50 4.95
N SER A 31 -6.11 -0.91 5.49
CA SER A 31 -4.85 -0.19 5.32
C SER A 31 -4.41 -0.18 3.85
N PHE A 32 -4.53 -1.32 3.16
CA PHE A 32 -4.24 -1.42 1.74
C PHE A 32 -5.10 -0.45 0.92
N VAL A 33 -6.43 -0.49 1.07
CA VAL A 33 -7.36 0.38 0.31
C VAL A 33 -7.05 1.86 0.55
N THR A 34 -6.74 2.24 1.79
CA THR A 34 -6.42 3.63 2.14
C THR A 34 -5.12 4.09 1.46
N TYR A 35 -4.05 3.29 1.56
CA TYR A 35 -2.76 3.63 0.95
C TYR A 35 -2.83 3.58 -0.58
N PHE A 36 -3.51 2.59 -1.16
CA PHE A 36 -3.69 2.47 -2.60
C PHE A 36 -4.50 3.63 -3.19
N GLY A 37 -5.49 4.15 -2.45
CA GLY A 37 -6.20 5.38 -2.83
C GLY A 37 -5.28 6.60 -2.94
N ASN A 38 -4.20 6.67 -2.15
CA ASN A 38 -3.22 7.75 -2.29
C ASN A 38 -2.41 7.61 -3.57
N LEU A 39 -2.04 6.38 -3.95
CA LEU A 39 -1.32 6.12 -5.22
C LEU A 39 -2.15 6.55 -6.43
N GLN A 40 -3.46 6.31 -6.40
CA GLN A 40 -4.38 6.78 -7.45
C GLN A 40 -4.44 8.31 -7.51
N ARG A 41 -4.57 8.99 -6.36
CA ARG A 41 -4.58 10.47 -6.29
C ARG A 41 -3.26 11.11 -6.74
N LEU A 42 -2.14 10.40 -6.55
CA LEU A 42 -0.84 10.80 -7.06
C LEU A 42 -0.69 10.54 -8.56
N GLU A 43 -1.64 9.84 -9.19
CA GLU A 43 -1.61 9.37 -10.57
C GLU A 43 -0.41 8.45 -10.84
N TRP A 44 0.08 7.74 -9.81
CA TRP A 44 1.15 6.76 -9.97
C TRP A 44 0.65 5.42 -10.50
N VAL A 45 -0.64 5.18 -10.29
CA VAL A 45 -1.36 4.03 -10.84
C VAL A 45 -2.62 4.52 -11.53
N GLU A 46 -3.01 3.82 -12.58
CA GLU A 46 -4.27 4.05 -13.28
C GLU A 46 -5.01 2.73 -13.49
N PHE A 47 -6.33 2.83 -13.56
CA PHE A 47 -7.18 1.68 -13.86
C PHE A 47 -6.98 1.28 -15.32
N THR A 48 -6.80 -0.01 -15.55
CA THR A 48 -6.55 -0.56 -16.90
C THR A 48 -7.81 -0.62 -17.77
N GLY A 49 -9.00 -0.56 -17.16
CA GLY A 49 -10.25 -0.92 -17.82
C GLY A 49 -10.67 -2.37 -17.57
N GLU A 50 -9.77 -3.22 -17.06
CA GLU A 50 -10.00 -4.65 -16.89
C GLU A 50 -10.56 -4.98 -15.49
N GLU A 51 -11.69 -5.67 -15.46
CA GLU A 51 -12.31 -6.19 -14.26
C GLU A 51 -12.56 -7.71 -14.37
N GLU A 52 -12.41 -8.41 -13.27
CA GLU A 52 -12.70 -9.84 -13.15
C GLU A 52 -13.58 -10.12 -11.93
N PRO A 53 -14.35 -11.22 -11.92
CA PRO A 53 -15.04 -11.67 -10.72
C PRO A 53 -14.07 -11.80 -9.54
N SER A 54 -14.42 -11.21 -8.40
CA SER A 54 -13.64 -11.38 -7.18
C SER A 54 -14.08 -12.62 -6.42
N ALA A 55 -13.18 -13.24 -5.65
CA ALA A 55 -13.53 -14.36 -4.77
C ALA A 55 -14.59 -14.00 -3.70
N LEU A 56 -14.80 -12.70 -3.44
CA LEU A 56 -15.89 -12.23 -2.59
C LEU A 56 -17.25 -12.45 -3.28
N GLN A 57 -17.32 -12.29 -4.61
CA GLN A 57 -18.55 -12.44 -5.37
C GLN A 57 -19.06 -13.89 -5.41
N ASP A 58 -18.19 -14.88 -5.15
CA ASP A 58 -18.59 -16.28 -5.02
C ASP A 58 -19.61 -16.50 -3.89
N ASN A 59 -19.51 -15.72 -2.80
CA ASN A 59 -20.38 -15.82 -1.63
C ASN A 59 -21.33 -14.61 -1.49
N TYR A 60 -21.00 -13.48 -2.12
CA TYR A 60 -21.76 -12.25 -2.08
C TYR A 60 -21.75 -11.57 -3.46
N PRO A 61 -22.67 -11.95 -4.37
CA PRO A 61 -22.70 -11.45 -5.75
C PRO A 61 -22.68 -9.92 -5.92
N PRO A 62 -23.32 -9.12 -5.03
CA PRO A 62 -23.22 -7.66 -5.08
C PRO A 62 -21.85 -7.09 -4.68
N GLY A 63 -20.89 -7.93 -4.30
CA GLY A 63 -19.55 -7.54 -3.93
C GLY A 63 -18.79 -6.89 -5.08
N PRO A 64 -17.79 -6.03 -4.79
CA PRO A 64 -16.99 -5.40 -5.82
C PRO A 64 -16.18 -6.43 -6.63
N PRO A 65 -16.00 -6.21 -7.95
CA PRO A 65 -15.13 -7.02 -8.77
C PRO A 65 -13.65 -6.74 -8.45
N ARG A 66 -12.77 -7.63 -8.89
CA ARG A 66 -11.33 -7.41 -8.92
C ARG A 66 -11.03 -6.43 -10.06
N LYS A 67 -10.31 -5.35 -9.75
CA LYS A 67 -9.91 -4.33 -10.73
C LYS A 67 -8.40 -4.36 -10.93
N TYR A 68 -7.95 -4.34 -12.17
CA TYR A 68 -6.53 -4.32 -12.51
C TYR A 68 -6.02 -2.90 -12.73
N PHE A 69 -4.88 -2.59 -12.11
CA PHE A 69 -4.22 -1.29 -12.21
C PHE A 69 -2.81 -1.48 -12.78
N ARG A 70 -2.32 -0.47 -13.51
CA ARG A 70 -0.94 -0.43 -14.01
C ARG A 70 -0.21 0.79 -13.50
N LEU A 71 1.12 0.71 -13.45
CA LEU A 71 1.98 1.87 -13.14
C LEU A 71 2.03 2.80 -14.34
N THR A 72 1.73 4.08 -14.10
CA THR A 72 1.91 5.18 -15.05
C THR A 72 3.40 5.54 -15.16
N ASP A 73 3.77 6.33 -16.17
CA ASP A 73 5.14 6.84 -16.29
C ASP A 73 5.54 7.67 -15.06
N LYS A 74 4.60 8.47 -14.53
CA LYS A 74 4.78 9.23 -13.28
C LYS A 74 5.08 8.34 -12.08
N GLY A 75 4.37 7.22 -11.96
CA GLY A 75 4.63 6.22 -10.92
C GLY A 75 5.99 5.53 -11.09
N ARG A 76 6.39 5.22 -12.33
CA ARG A 76 7.66 4.56 -12.64
C ARG A 76 8.88 5.43 -12.34
N VAL A 77 8.78 6.74 -12.54
CA VAL A 77 9.88 7.69 -12.27
C VAL A 77 9.88 8.23 -10.84
N ALA A 78 8.83 7.97 -10.04
CA ALA A 78 8.76 8.42 -8.67
C ALA A 78 9.85 7.75 -7.82
N ALA A 79 10.56 8.56 -7.02
CA ALA A 79 11.67 8.07 -6.21
C ALA A 79 11.20 7.22 -5.01
N ASP A 80 12.04 6.28 -4.58
CA ASP A 80 11.76 5.36 -3.46
C ASP A 80 11.27 6.06 -2.17
N PRO A 81 11.82 7.23 -1.74
CA PRO A 81 11.31 7.92 -0.56
C PRO A 81 9.85 8.34 -0.69
N LEU A 82 9.40 8.72 -1.89
CA LEU A 82 8.02 9.10 -2.15
C LEU A 82 7.11 7.85 -2.08
N TRP A 83 7.54 6.75 -2.70
CA TRP A 83 6.86 5.45 -2.62
C TRP A 83 6.72 4.93 -1.19
N SER A 84 7.70 5.21 -0.34
CA SER A 84 7.69 4.78 1.06
C SER A 84 6.58 5.44 1.90
N ASN A 85 6.09 6.63 1.48
CA ASN A 85 5.11 7.39 2.24
C ASN A 85 4.19 8.27 1.35
N PRO A 86 3.30 7.65 0.55
CA PRO A 86 2.46 8.37 -0.42
C PRO A 86 1.46 9.33 0.25
N LEU A 87 1.12 9.12 1.53
CA LEU A 87 0.31 10.09 2.29
C LEU A 87 1.06 11.42 2.46
N MET A 88 2.35 11.37 2.82
CA MET A 88 3.17 12.57 2.96
C MET A 88 3.51 13.17 1.61
N THR A 89 3.69 12.36 0.57
CA THR A 89 3.84 12.89 -0.79
C THR A 89 2.62 13.69 -1.24
N LEU A 90 1.40 13.27 -0.87
CA LEU A 90 0.17 14.01 -1.22
C LEU A 90 -0.05 15.27 -0.39
N TYR A 91 0.16 15.19 0.93
CA TYR A 91 -0.33 16.20 1.86
C TYR A 91 0.76 16.86 2.70
N GLY A 92 2.02 16.43 2.58
CA GLY A 92 3.14 16.90 3.38
C GLY A 92 3.26 18.42 3.34
N ASP A 93 3.27 19.01 2.14
CA ASP A 93 3.40 20.47 1.97
C ASP A 93 2.23 21.23 2.61
N ARG A 94 0.99 20.72 2.44
CA ARG A 94 -0.20 21.31 3.07
C ARG A 94 -0.12 21.28 4.60
N TRP A 95 0.59 20.32 5.16
CA TRP A 95 0.76 20.13 6.61
C TRP A 95 2.03 20.80 7.15
N GLY A 96 2.67 21.68 6.39
CA GLY A 96 3.88 22.39 6.80
C GLY A 96 5.17 21.59 6.59
N GLY A 97 5.14 20.61 5.70
CA GLY A 97 6.24 19.70 5.39
C GLY A 97 6.16 18.38 6.16
N GLU A 98 6.92 17.38 5.70
CA GLU A 98 6.86 16.02 6.25
C GLU A 98 7.24 15.95 7.74
N ALA A 99 8.22 16.74 8.18
CA ALA A 99 8.66 16.75 9.56
C ALA A 99 7.54 17.22 10.51
N VAL A 100 6.89 18.34 10.18
CA VAL A 100 5.80 18.93 10.95
C VAL A 100 4.59 18.00 10.96
N ALA A 101 4.22 17.44 9.81
CA ALA A 101 3.14 16.47 9.71
C ALA A 101 3.38 15.22 10.57
N ARG A 102 4.60 14.69 10.57
CA ARG A 102 4.97 13.53 11.39
C ARG A 102 4.88 13.85 12.87
N GLU A 103 5.31 15.04 13.28
CA GLU A 103 5.20 15.50 14.67
C GLU A 103 3.73 15.63 15.10
N HIS A 104 2.91 16.31 14.29
CA HIS A 104 1.49 16.46 14.54
C HIS A 104 0.77 15.10 14.67
N LEU A 105 1.06 14.13 13.79
CA LEU A 105 0.50 12.78 13.89
C LEU A 105 0.99 12.04 15.14
N ARG A 106 2.23 12.27 15.60
CA ARG A 106 2.73 11.72 16.86
C ARG A 106 1.97 12.31 18.05
N GLU A 107 1.69 13.60 18.05
CA GLU A 107 0.87 14.26 19.08
C GLU A 107 -0.55 13.67 19.15
N LEU A 108 -1.23 13.55 18.01
CA LEU A 108 -2.55 12.94 17.95
C LEU A 108 -2.56 11.51 18.50
N ARG A 109 -1.49 10.74 18.25
CA ARG A 109 -1.33 9.38 18.81
C ARG A 109 -1.11 9.39 20.31
N ARG A 110 -0.32 10.34 20.84
CA ARG A 110 -0.15 10.51 22.31
C ARG A 110 -1.47 10.83 22.99
N ASN A 111 -2.33 11.61 22.34
CA ASN A 111 -3.62 12.02 22.88
C ASN A 111 -4.69 10.91 22.78
N ARG A 112 -4.47 9.85 22.00
CA ARG A 112 -5.39 8.71 21.93
C ARG A 112 -5.29 7.88 23.22
N LYS A 113 -6.34 7.96 24.04
CA LYS A 113 -6.58 7.01 25.13
C LYS A 113 -7.12 5.72 24.54
N TYR A 114 -6.28 4.68 24.44
CA TYR A 114 -6.76 3.35 24.14
C TYR A 114 -7.58 2.83 25.33
N THR A 115 -8.87 2.60 25.14
CA THR A 115 -9.68 1.89 26.12
C THR A 115 -9.16 0.47 26.20
N LYS A 116 -8.59 0.08 27.35
CA LYS A 116 -8.26 -1.32 27.60
C LYS A 116 -9.56 -2.11 27.56
N VAL A 117 -9.68 -3.02 26.59
CA VAL A 117 -10.77 -4.02 26.59
C VAL A 117 -10.59 -4.84 27.87
N LYS A 118 -11.60 -4.85 28.74
CA LYS A 118 -11.56 -5.71 29.94
C LYS A 118 -11.37 -7.16 29.49
N PRO A 119 -10.47 -7.94 30.12
CA PRO A 119 -10.39 -9.36 29.86
C PRO A 119 -11.76 -10.00 30.13
N ARG A 120 -12.21 -10.89 29.23
CA ARG A 120 -13.40 -11.72 29.41
C ARG A 120 -13.10 -12.86 30.36
#